data_AF-A8GLQ4-F1
#
_entry.id   AF-A8GLQ4-F1
#
_cell.length_a   1.000
_cell.length_b   1.000
_cell.length_c   1.000
_cell.angle_alpha   90.00
_cell.angle_beta   90.00
_cell.angle_gamma   90.00
#
_symmetry.space_group_name_H-M   'P 1'
#
loop_
_entity.id
_entity.type
_entity.pdbx_description
1 polymer ?
#
loop_
_entity_poly.entity_id
_entity_poly.type
_entity_poly.pdbx_seq_one_letter_code
_entity_poly.pdbx_strand_id
1 'polypeptide(L)'
;MSKAKEQLARESAIAEGLNPNTLLPFSSGWERPAGEDMRIILRMAGFTGSMAANYAGVEARQIRRWVAGEPPATYAGWCLLVVAAGLGYIPQ
;
A
#
# COMPACT_ATOMS: atom_id res chain seq x y z
N MET A 1 6.08 -7.45 13.82
CA MET A 1 7.41 -7.71 13.23
C MET A 1 8.44 -6.89 13.99
N SER A 2 9.74 -7.17 13.87
CA SER A 2 10.76 -6.26 14.42
C SER A 2 10.79 -4.98 13.58
N LYS A 3 10.97 -3.80 14.22
CA LYS A 3 11.10 -2.52 13.51
C LYS A 3 12.20 -2.55 12.44
N ALA A 4 13.27 -3.30 12.66
CA ALA A 4 14.36 -3.46 11.68
C ALA A 4 13.87 -4.14 10.38
N LYS A 5 12.95 -5.12 10.49
CA LYS A 5 12.38 -5.81 9.33
C LYS A 5 11.45 -4.90 8.54
N GLU A 6 10.64 -4.11 9.23
CA GLU A 6 9.73 -3.13 8.60
C GLU A 6 10.52 -2.05 7.86
N GLN A 7 11.61 -1.55 8.46
CA GLN A 7 12.48 -0.57 7.82
C GLN A 7 13.16 -1.13 6.56
N LEU A 8 13.71 -2.35 6.64
CA LEU A 8 14.29 -3.02 5.48
C LEU A 8 13.26 -3.24 4.35
N ALA A 9 12.02 -3.59 4.71
CA ALA A 9 10.93 -3.75 3.75
C ALA A 9 10.57 -2.42 3.08
N ARG A 10 10.52 -1.31 3.84
CA ARG A 10 10.30 0.04 3.30
C ARG A 10 11.41 0.45 2.34
N GLU A 11 12.66 0.26 2.74
CA GLU A 11 13.82 0.56 1.87
C GLU A 11 13.77 -0.25 0.58
N SER A 12 13.42 -1.53 0.66
CA SER A 12 13.26 -2.40 -0.50
C SER A 12 12.14 -1.92 -1.43
N ALA A 13 11.00 -1.52 -0.87
CA ALA A 13 9.87 -1.00 -1.65
C ALA A 13 10.21 0.32 -2.35
N ILE A 14 10.88 1.24 -1.65
CA ILE A 14 11.32 2.52 -2.20
C ILE A 14 12.37 2.31 -3.30
N ALA A 15 13.30 1.37 -3.10
CA ALA A 15 14.26 0.98 -4.12
C ALA A 15 13.60 0.37 -5.37
N GLU A 16 12.43 -0.28 -5.20
CA GLU A 16 11.60 -0.79 -6.30
C GLU A 16 10.73 0.30 -6.97
N GLY A 17 10.76 1.53 -6.45
CA GLY A 17 10.07 2.68 -7.04
C GLY A 17 8.80 3.11 -6.33
N LEU A 18 8.51 2.58 -5.13
CA LEU A 18 7.40 3.05 -4.30
C LEU A 18 7.61 4.53 -3.94
N ASN A 19 6.60 5.37 -4.18
CA ASN A 19 6.63 6.75 -3.74
C ASN A 19 6.64 6.82 -2.19
N PRO A 20 7.71 7.34 -1.55
CA PRO A 20 7.80 7.38 -0.09
C PRO A 20 6.71 8.25 0.55
N ASN A 21 6.16 9.23 -0.16
CA ASN A 21 5.10 10.10 0.36
C ASN A 21 3.77 9.36 0.56
N THR A 22 3.60 8.17 -0.04
CA THR A 22 2.46 7.29 0.22
C THR A 22 2.51 6.65 1.62
N LEU A 23 3.65 6.70 2.30
CA LEU A 23 3.87 6.15 3.63
C LEU A 23 3.81 7.21 4.75
N LEU A 24 3.42 8.43 4.42
CA LEU A 24 3.26 9.53 5.39
C LEU A 24 1.85 9.52 6.02
N PRO A 25 1.70 10.06 7.25
CA PRO A 25 0.39 10.30 7.85
C PRO A 25 -0.51 11.17 6.96
N PHE A 26 -1.81 10.92 7.01
CA PHE A 26 -2.80 11.66 6.19
C PHE A 26 -2.68 13.19 6.32
N SER A 27 -2.43 13.70 7.53
CA SER A 27 -2.28 15.13 7.81
C SER A 27 -0.87 15.67 7.56
N SER A 28 0.09 14.84 7.16
CA SER A 28 1.52 15.15 7.13
C SER A 28 2.12 15.02 5.73
N GLY A 29 1.37 15.43 4.71
CA GLY A 29 1.84 15.42 3.32
C GLY A 29 1.67 14.07 2.61
N TRP A 30 0.75 13.23 3.07
CA TRP A 30 0.41 11.98 2.37
C TRP A 30 0.00 12.24 0.92
N GLU A 31 0.67 11.54 0.01
CA GLU A 31 0.30 11.50 -1.40
C GLU A 31 -0.47 10.22 -1.72
N ARG A 32 -1.49 10.33 -2.57
CA ARG A 32 -2.26 9.17 -2.98
C ARG A 32 -1.40 8.21 -3.80
N PRO A 33 -1.47 6.89 -3.55
CA PRO A 33 -0.71 5.92 -4.32
C PRO A 33 -1.17 5.89 -5.77
N ALA A 34 -0.20 5.81 -6.68
CA ALA A 34 -0.42 5.55 -8.09
C ALA A 34 -0.63 4.05 -8.34
N GLY A 35 -0.99 3.69 -9.56
CA GLY A 35 -1.15 2.30 -9.97
C GLY A 35 0.11 1.44 -9.79
N GLU A 36 1.30 2.05 -9.93
CA GLU A 36 2.58 1.35 -9.71
C GLU A 36 2.82 1.06 -8.23
N ASP A 37 2.55 2.03 -7.35
CA ASP A 37 2.63 1.84 -5.90
C ASP A 37 1.73 0.66 -5.45
N MET A 38 0.53 0.58 -6.02
CA MET A 38 -0.39 -0.54 -5.79
C MET A 38 0.21 -1.89 -6.22
N ARG A 39 0.89 -1.97 -7.37
CA ARG A 39 1.50 -3.23 -7.84
C ARG A 39 2.63 -3.69 -6.92
N ILE A 40 3.47 -2.76 -6.47
CA ILE A 40 4.56 -3.04 -5.53
C ILE A 40 4.00 -3.62 -4.24
N ILE A 41 3.04 -2.93 -3.61
CA ILE A 41 2.45 -3.37 -2.35
C ILE A 41 1.74 -4.71 -2.49
N LEU A 42 0.96 -4.93 -3.56
CA LEU A 42 0.29 -6.22 -3.78
C LEU A 42 1.28 -7.37 -3.98
N ARG A 43 2.36 -7.14 -4.74
CA ARG A 43 3.42 -8.15 -4.93
C ARG A 43 4.11 -8.48 -3.61
N MET A 44 4.50 -7.47 -2.83
CA MET A 44 5.16 -7.65 -1.53
C MET A 44 4.26 -8.39 -0.53
N ALA A 45 2.95 -8.12 -0.55
CA ALA A 45 1.96 -8.84 0.26
C ALA A 45 1.68 -10.27 -0.24
N GLY A 46 2.14 -10.64 -1.45
CA GLY A 46 1.76 -11.90 -2.09
C GLY A 46 0.26 -11.97 -2.44
N PHE A 47 -0.39 -10.81 -2.63
CA PHE A 47 -1.83 -10.71 -2.81
C PHE A 47 -2.24 -10.73 -4.28
N THR A 48 -3.25 -11.53 -4.59
CA THR A 48 -4.07 -11.35 -5.79
C THR A 48 -5.08 -10.22 -5.56
N GLY A 49 -5.72 -9.74 -6.62
CA GLY A 49 -6.75 -8.70 -6.50
C GLY A 49 -7.93 -9.10 -5.60
N SER A 50 -8.31 -10.38 -5.55
CA SER A 50 -9.36 -10.87 -4.65
C SER A 50 -8.90 -10.97 -3.19
N MET A 51 -7.66 -11.39 -2.94
CA MET A 51 -7.10 -11.39 -1.57
C MET A 51 -7.00 -9.97 -1.01
N ALA A 52 -6.52 -9.02 -1.82
CA ALA A 52 -6.46 -7.62 -1.44
C ALA A 52 -7.83 -7.01 -1.15
N ALA A 53 -8.83 -7.35 -1.96
CA ALA A 53 -10.21 -6.92 -1.77
C ALA A 53 -10.79 -7.39 -0.44
N ASN A 54 -10.65 -8.68 -0.15
CA ASN A 54 -11.08 -9.27 1.11
C ASN A 54 -10.36 -8.64 2.31
N TYR A 55 -9.05 -8.41 2.19
CA TYR A 55 -8.24 -7.81 3.27
C TYR A 55 -8.61 -6.34 3.53
N ALA A 56 -8.82 -5.56 2.47
CA ALA A 56 -9.15 -4.14 2.57
C ALA A 56 -10.65 -3.87 2.79
N GLY A 57 -11.50 -4.90 2.79
CA GLY A 57 -12.95 -4.76 2.97
C GLY A 57 -13.65 -4.06 1.81
N VAL A 58 -13.19 -4.29 0.58
CA VAL A 58 -13.74 -3.70 -0.64
C VAL A 58 -14.01 -4.74 -1.71
N GLU A 59 -14.76 -4.38 -2.74
CA GLU A 59 -14.98 -5.24 -3.91
C GLU A 59 -13.70 -5.42 -4.75
N ALA A 60 -13.53 -6.58 -5.38
CA ALA A 60 -12.40 -6.84 -6.28
C ALA A 60 -12.30 -5.84 -7.44
N ARG A 61 -13.43 -5.30 -7.89
CA ARG A 61 -13.47 -4.22 -8.89
C ARG A 61 -12.78 -2.96 -8.38
N GLN A 62 -12.87 -2.66 -7.08
CA GLN A 62 -12.26 -1.47 -6.49
C GLN A 62 -10.74 -1.57 -6.45
N ILE A 63 -10.18 -2.75 -6.14
CA ILE A 63 -8.74 -3.00 -6.25
C ILE A 63 -8.24 -2.81 -7.68
N ARG A 64 -8.97 -3.34 -8.69
CA ARG A 64 -8.60 -3.14 -10.10
C ARG A 64 -8.57 -1.66 -10.50
N ARG A 65 -9.52 -0.87 -9.99
CA ARG A 65 -9.55 0.59 -10.21
C ARG A 65 -8.38 1.30 -9.55
N TRP A 66 -8.01 0.91 -8.32
CA TRP A 66 -6.83 1.45 -7.64
C TRP A 66 -5.55 1.16 -8.43
N VAL A 67 -5.38 -0.06 -8.95
CA VAL A 67 -4.24 -0.43 -9.82
C VAL A 67 -4.26 0.34 -11.15
N ALA A 68 -5.44 0.71 -11.66
CA ALA A 68 -5.58 1.57 -12.84
C ALA A 68 -5.40 3.07 -12.54
N GLY A 69 -5.37 3.47 -11.26
CA GLY A 69 -5.25 4.87 -10.84
C GLY A 69 -6.56 5.67 -10.82
N GLU A 70 -7.71 5.07 -11.17
CA GLU A 70 -8.97 5.81 -11.36
C GLU A 70 -10.21 5.18 -10.68
N PRO A 71 -10.59 5.65 -9.48
CA PRO A 71 -9.86 6.54 -8.58
C PRO A 71 -8.74 5.79 -7.87
N PRO A 72 -7.74 6.50 -7.31
CA PRO A 72 -6.71 5.91 -6.47
C PRO A 72 -7.28 5.39 -5.14
N ALA A 73 -6.46 4.65 -4.40
CA ALA A 73 -6.84 4.09 -3.11
C ALA A 73 -7.23 5.16 -2.08
N THR A 74 -8.16 4.80 -1.18
CA THR A 74 -8.43 5.60 0.01
C THR A 74 -7.26 5.45 0.98
N TYR A 75 -7.06 6.43 1.87
CA TYR A 75 -6.00 6.36 2.88
C TYR A 75 -6.11 5.10 3.75
N ALA A 76 -7.32 4.78 4.24
CA ALA A 76 -7.56 3.61 5.06
C ALA A 76 -7.27 2.29 4.31
N GLY A 77 -7.74 2.19 3.05
CA GLY A 77 -7.47 1.01 2.22
C GLY A 77 -5.98 0.83 1.93
N TRP A 78 -5.27 1.94 1.68
CA TRP A 78 -3.83 1.93 1.50
C TRP A 78 -3.07 1.49 2.76
N CYS A 79 -3.41 2.04 3.93
CA CYS A 79 -2.79 1.68 5.21
C CYS A 79 -2.88 0.17 5.48
N LEU A 80 -4.04 -0.44 5.22
CA LEU A 80 -4.23 -1.88 5.38
C LEU A 80 -3.28 -2.67 4.46
N LEU A 81 -3.23 -2.32 3.18
CA LEU A 81 -2.37 -3.02 2.22
C LEU A 81 -0.87 -2.84 2.53
N VAL A 82 -0.45 -1.67 3.01
CA VAL A 82 0.93 -1.42 3.48
C VAL A 82 1.30 -2.31 4.66
N VAL A 83 0.38 -2.49 5.61
CA VAL A 83 0.58 -3.42 6.74
C VAL A 83 0.67 -4.86 6.24
N ALA A 84 -0.19 -5.27 5.32
CA ALA A 84 -0.15 -6.60 4.71
C ALA A 84 1.16 -6.89 3.97
N ALA A 85 1.74 -5.88 3.32
CA ALA A 85 3.04 -5.95 2.64
C ALA A 85 4.24 -5.95 3.61
N GLY A 86 4.01 -5.80 4.91
CA GLY A 86 5.05 -5.89 5.93
C GLY A 86 5.84 -4.60 6.16
N LEU A 87 5.34 -3.45 5.67
CA LEU A 87 5.98 -2.14 5.84
C LEU A 87 5.61 -1.50 7.20
N GLY A 88 4.81 -2.16 8.02
CA GLY A 88 4.34 -1.63 9.31
C GLY A 88 3.25 -0.57 9.17
N TYR A 89 2.83 -0.01 10.30
CA TYR A 89 1.76 0.99 10.33
C TYR A 89 2.24 2.36 9.83
N ILE A 90 1.37 3.05 9.09
CA ILE A 90 1.51 4.48 8.84
C ILE A 90 0.92 5.20 10.07
N PRO A 91 1.72 6.02 10.79
CA PRO A 91 1.23 6.73 11.96
C PRO A 91 0.17 7.78 11.57
N GLN A 92 -0.65 8.20 12.54
CA GLN A 92 -1.57 9.33 12.39
C GLN A 92 -0.88 10.62 12.82
#